data_AF-A0A1F6LP14-F1
#
_entry.id   AF-A0A1F6LP14-F1
#
_cell.length_a   1.000
_cell.length_b   1.000
_cell.length_c   1.000
_cell.angle_alpha   90.00
_cell.angle_beta   90.00
_cell.angle_gamma   90.00
#
_symmetry.space_group_name_H-M   'P 1'
#
loop_
_entity.id
_entity.type
_entity.pdbx_description
1 polymer ?
#
loop_
_entity_poly.entity_id
_entity_poly.type
_entity_poly.pdbx_seq_one_letter_code
_entity_poly.pdbx_strand_id
1 'polypeptide(L)'
;MAVIVKLKEEVYRSWFLRLAAVVCLLTGFHAGVADAMEIFVKTQKQVTVTLDVAPDDTIEKVKAKIYEKTGIPASNQSLVFGGKVLEGGRRLSDYKVWSGYTLMLAVLKPDLKPKLSSWVFTGAKVNMAISGGIPPYIYTVSTNKSGAKISGDGIYTAGKKFGVTDIVRITDATGRFLEANVEVVAVLKNLEPPTVEPKGPKDPKGPKGHKEPKVNEPLICDPGKWNDPDAKLTVRWLVDGKVIPNATEWEYTPMPEHAGRKITCEVTAVNRKKPVKEEAPPVEPKEDKKPYIPPSEPTTTETLKFTGLREDKKAYIPPS
;
A
#
# COMPACT_ATOMS: atom_id res chain seq x y z
N MET A 1 -46.66 -18.77 -30.23
CA MET A 1 -47.19 -17.87 -29.17
C MET A 1 -46.22 -16.73 -28.79
N ALA A 2 -44.90 -16.92 -28.76
CA ALA A 2 -43.94 -15.87 -28.37
C ALA A 2 -43.85 -14.66 -29.33
N VAL A 3 -44.11 -14.84 -30.64
CA VAL A 3 -44.05 -13.76 -31.64
C VAL A 3 -45.20 -12.76 -31.48
N ILE A 4 -46.38 -13.23 -31.05
CA ILE A 4 -47.58 -12.40 -30.85
C ILE A 4 -47.46 -11.55 -29.56
N VAL A 5 -46.72 -12.04 -28.56
CA VAL A 5 -46.46 -11.29 -27.31
C VAL A 5 -45.51 -10.12 -27.56
N LYS A 6 -44.45 -10.31 -28.36
CA LYS A 6 -43.49 -9.24 -28.71
C LYS A 6 -44.12 -8.11 -29.53
N LEU A 7 -44.98 -8.45 -30.48
CA LEU A 7 -45.70 -7.46 -31.30
C LEU A 7 -46.71 -6.64 -30.48
N LYS A 8 -47.36 -7.25 -29.47
CA LYS A 8 -48.23 -6.51 -28.55
C LYS A 8 -47.46 -5.52 -27.66
N GLU A 9 -46.24 -5.86 -27.27
CA GLU A 9 -45.39 -5.02 -26.41
C GLU A 9 -44.85 -3.78 -27.15
N GLU A 10 -44.45 -3.92 -28.41
CA GLU A 10 -43.99 -2.80 -29.24
C GLU A 10 -45.14 -1.84 -29.63
N VAL A 11 -46.32 -2.38 -29.92
CA VAL A 11 -47.51 -1.56 -30.21
C VAL A 11 -47.99 -0.82 -28.95
N TYR A 12 -47.95 -1.47 -27.78
CA TYR A 12 -48.29 -0.83 -26.50
C TYR A 12 -47.28 0.27 -26.15
N ARG A 13 -45.97 0.05 -26.34
CA ARG A 13 -44.92 1.08 -26.17
C ARG A 13 -45.12 2.27 -27.11
N SER A 14 -45.48 2.03 -28.38
CA SER A 14 -45.78 3.08 -29.36
C SER A 14 -47.02 3.91 -28.98
N TRP A 15 -48.06 3.24 -28.49
CA TRP A 15 -49.29 3.91 -28.03
C TRP A 15 -49.07 4.70 -26.73
N PHE A 16 -48.29 4.16 -25.79
CA PHE A 16 -47.94 4.80 -24.52
C PHE A 16 -47.06 6.05 -24.73
N LEU A 17 -46.11 5.99 -25.67
CA LEU A 17 -45.28 7.14 -26.05
C LEU A 17 -46.10 8.26 -26.71
N ARG A 18 -47.09 7.91 -27.55
CA ARG A 18 -48.00 8.89 -28.16
C ARG A 18 -48.98 9.50 -27.16
N LEU A 19 -49.48 8.72 -26.19
CA LEU A 19 -50.36 9.22 -25.14
C LEU A 19 -49.61 10.13 -24.16
N ALA A 20 -48.38 9.78 -23.79
CA ALA A 20 -47.52 10.61 -22.93
C ALA A 20 -47.20 11.97 -23.57
N ALA A 21 -46.97 12.01 -24.90
CA ALA A 21 -46.76 13.27 -25.62
C ALA A 21 -47.99 14.19 -25.60
N VAL A 22 -49.21 13.63 -25.70
CA VAL A 22 -50.46 14.41 -25.62
C VAL A 22 -50.74 14.90 -24.20
N VAL A 23 -50.43 14.10 -23.17
CA VAL A 23 -50.56 14.50 -21.76
C VAL A 23 -49.53 15.58 -21.38
N CYS A 24 -48.32 15.55 -21.95
CA CYS A 24 -47.31 16.60 -21.78
C CYS A 24 -47.76 17.96 -22.34
N LEU A 25 -48.43 17.97 -23.50
CA LEU A 25 -48.92 19.20 -24.13
C LEU A 25 -50.08 19.87 -23.36
N LEU A 26 -50.86 19.10 -22.60
CA LEU A 26 -52.03 19.61 -21.86
C LEU A 26 -51.72 20.04 -20.41
N THR A 27 -50.62 19.57 -19.82
CA THR A 27 -50.32 19.81 -18.40
C THR A 27 -49.21 20.84 -18.15
N GLY A 28 -48.58 21.37 -19.21
CA GLY A 28 -47.52 22.37 -19.08
C GLY A 28 -46.28 21.85 -18.32
N PHE A 29 -46.16 20.55 -18.10
CA PHE A 29 -44.99 19.93 -17.49
C PHE A 29 -43.90 19.81 -18.55
N HIS A 30 -43.09 20.87 -18.68
CA HIS A 30 -41.83 20.79 -19.40
C HIS A 30 -40.89 19.86 -18.63
N ALA A 31 -40.95 18.57 -18.92
CA ALA A 31 -39.79 17.72 -18.76
C ALA A 31 -38.68 18.41 -19.56
N GLY A 32 -37.69 18.97 -18.87
CA GLY A 32 -36.59 19.68 -19.48
C GLY A 32 -36.06 18.86 -20.64
N VAL A 33 -36.23 19.39 -21.85
CA VAL A 33 -35.71 18.77 -23.07
C VAL A 33 -34.20 18.85 -22.92
N ALA A 34 -33.59 17.80 -22.39
CA ALA A 34 -32.17 17.59 -22.55
C ALA A 34 -31.93 17.67 -24.05
N ASP A 35 -31.04 18.58 -24.46
CA ASP A 35 -30.71 18.85 -25.86
C ASP A 35 -30.16 17.55 -26.46
N ALA A 36 -31.06 16.74 -27.01
CA ALA A 36 -30.80 15.35 -27.38
C ALA A 36 -30.11 15.37 -28.74
N MET A 37 -28.87 14.90 -28.77
CA MET A 37 -28.09 14.74 -29.99
C MET A 37 -27.86 13.27 -30.29
N GLU A 38 -27.70 12.96 -31.57
CA GLU A 38 -27.40 11.60 -32.02
C GLU A 38 -25.90 11.42 -32.23
N ILE A 39 -25.34 10.36 -31.65
CA ILE A 39 -23.97 9.92 -31.95
C ILE A 39 -23.98 8.49 -32.47
N PHE A 40 -22.93 8.13 -33.19
CA PHE A 40 -22.73 6.78 -33.71
C PHE A 40 -21.64 6.07 -32.92
N VAL A 41 -21.85 4.80 -32.59
CA VAL A 41 -20.85 3.95 -31.96
C VAL A 41 -20.56 2.77 -32.88
N LYS A 42 -19.33 2.71 -33.40
CA LYS A 42 -18.87 1.66 -34.30
C LYS A 42 -18.06 0.62 -33.56
N THR A 43 -18.46 -0.64 -33.68
CA THR A 43 -17.71 -1.78 -33.12
C THR A 43 -16.58 -2.23 -34.06
N GLN A 44 -15.63 -3.01 -33.54
CA GLN A 44 -14.57 -3.63 -34.36
C GLN A 44 -15.10 -4.54 -35.48
N LYS A 45 -16.35 -5.02 -35.38
CA LYS A 45 -17.03 -5.80 -36.43
C LYS A 45 -17.77 -4.92 -37.44
N GLN A 46 -17.48 -3.62 -37.47
CA GLN A 46 -18.12 -2.60 -38.30
C GLN A 46 -19.64 -2.42 -38.11
N VAL A 47 -20.21 -3.00 -37.04
CA VAL A 47 -21.60 -2.72 -36.66
C VAL A 47 -21.67 -1.33 -36.04
N THR A 48 -22.55 -0.49 -36.55
CA THR A 48 -22.82 0.87 -36.06
C THR A 48 -24.12 0.87 -35.25
N VAL A 49 -24.06 1.46 -34.06
CA VAL A 49 -25.22 1.66 -33.17
C VAL A 49 -25.45 3.16 -33.01
N THR A 50 -26.68 3.62 -33.22
CA THR A 50 -27.07 5.01 -32.97
C THR A 50 -27.51 5.20 -31.53
N LEU A 51 -27.04 6.26 -30.87
CA LEU A 51 -27.39 6.61 -29.49
C LEU A 51 -27.88 8.04 -29.38
N ASP A 52 -29.00 8.21 -28.68
CA ASP A 52 -29.49 9.50 -28.21
C ASP A 52 -28.79 9.87 -26.89
N VAL A 53 -28.02 10.96 -26.91
CA VAL A 53 -27.20 11.41 -25.79
C VAL A 53 -27.34 12.92 -25.61
N ALA A 54 -27.01 13.43 -24.42
CA ALA A 54 -26.82 14.86 -24.21
C ALA A 54 -25.33 15.23 -24.27
N PRO A 55 -24.93 16.44 -24.70
CA PRO A 55 -23.54 16.90 -24.62
C PRO A 55 -22.93 16.78 -23.22
N ASP A 56 -23.76 16.94 -22.18
CA ASP A 56 -23.37 16.83 -20.77
C ASP A 56 -23.40 15.40 -20.22
N ASP A 57 -23.76 14.40 -21.04
CA ASP A 57 -23.66 13.01 -20.60
C ASP A 57 -22.19 12.64 -20.36
N THR A 58 -21.94 12.10 -19.17
CA THR A 58 -20.66 11.49 -18.83
C THR A 58 -20.43 10.24 -19.68
N ILE A 59 -19.17 9.91 -19.95
CA ILE A 59 -18.81 8.68 -20.68
C ILE A 59 -19.35 7.42 -20.00
N GLU A 60 -19.47 7.39 -18.67
CA GLU A 60 -20.13 6.28 -17.96
C GLU A 60 -21.60 6.10 -18.35
N LYS A 61 -22.38 7.19 -18.44
CA LYS A 61 -23.77 7.16 -18.94
C LYS A 61 -23.84 6.69 -20.39
N VAL A 62 -22.92 7.14 -21.24
CA VAL A 62 -22.85 6.69 -22.64
C VAL A 62 -22.58 5.19 -22.71
N LYS A 63 -21.67 4.66 -21.88
CA LYS A 63 -21.42 3.22 -21.78
C LYS A 63 -22.63 2.43 -21.30
N ALA A 64 -23.44 2.99 -20.39
CA ALA A 64 -24.69 2.37 -19.96
C ALA A 64 -25.70 2.28 -21.11
N LYS A 65 -25.89 3.36 -21.90
CA LYS A 65 -26.74 3.35 -23.09
C LYS A 65 -26.26 2.33 -24.15
N ILE A 66 -24.94 2.18 -24.32
CA ILE A 66 -24.38 1.12 -25.18
C ILE A 66 -24.72 -0.27 -24.66
N TYR A 67 -24.64 -0.49 -23.34
CA TYR A 67 -25.00 -1.77 -22.73
C TYR A 67 -26.46 -2.12 -23.02
N GLU A 68 -27.38 -1.16 -22.87
CA GLU A 68 -28.81 -1.37 -23.17
C GLU A 68 -29.06 -1.82 -24.62
N LYS A 69 -28.29 -1.29 -25.58
CA LYS A 69 -28.45 -1.65 -27.01
C LYS A 69 -27.68 -2.88 -27.45
N THR A 70 -26.53 -3.17 -26.83
CA THR A 70 -25.59 -4.19 -27.33
C THR A 70 -25.42 -5.39 -26.38
N GLY A 71 -25.82 -5.25 -25.11
CA GLY A 71 -25.55 -6.21 -24.05
C GLY A 71 -24.10 -6.24 -23.56
N ILE A 72 -23.20 -5.42 -24.11
CA ILE A 72 -21.79 -5.40 -23.71
C ILE A 72 -21.65 -4.64 -22.38
N PRO A 73 -21.21 -5.26 -21.28
CA PRO A 73 -21.14 -4.59 -19.97
C PRO A 73 -20.28 -3.34 -20.01
N ALA A 74 -20.71 -2.25 -19.36
CA ALA A 74 -20.00 -0.96 -19.35
C ALA A 74 -18.54 -1.07 -18.90
N SER A 75 -18.25 -1.97 -17.94
CA SER A 75 -16.88 -2.28 -17.47
C SER A 75 -15.98 -2.85 -18.55
N ASN A 76 -16.55 -3.41 -19.61
CA ASN A 76 -15.84 -4.09 -20.70
C ASN A 76 -15.76 -3.21 -21.95
N GLN A 77 -16.29 -1.98 -21.87
CA GLN A 77 -16.28 -1.01 -22.97
C GLN A 77 -15.13 -0.01 -22.81
N SER A 78 -14.37 0.18 -23.88
CA SER A 78 -13.44 1.29 -24.06
C SER A 78 -13.88 2.10 -25.27
N LEU A 79 -14.29 3.35 -25.03
CA LEU A 79 -14.69 4.26 -26.10
C LEU A 79 -13.47 5.06 -26.54
N VAL A 80 -13.27 5.16 -27.86
CA VAL A 80 -12.13 5.86 -28.46
C VAL A 80 -12.66 6.91 -29.45
N PHE A 81 -12.12 8.12 -29.35
CA PHE A 81 -12.41 9.22 -30.27
C PHE A 81 -11.15 10.04 -30.55
N GLY A 82 -10.88 10.33 -31.83
CA GLY A 82 -9.67 11.05 -32.24
C GLY A 82 -8.36 10.41 -31.76
N GLY A 83 -8.33 9.07 -31.63
CA GLY A 83 -7.18 8.32 -31.10
C GLY A 83 -7.05 8.33 -29.57
N LYS A 84 -7.96 8.98 -28.83
CA LYS A 84 -7.95 9.05 -27.37
C LYS A 84 -9.00 8.14 -26.75
N VAL A 85 -8.60 7.36 -25.72
CA VAL A 85 -9.54 6.62 -24.87
C VAL A 85 -10.29 7.59 -23.96
N LEU A 86 -11.61 7.46 -23.93
CA LEU A 86 -12.49 8.34 -23.16
C LEU A 86 -12.59 7.87 -21.70
N GLU A 87 -12.43 8.81 -20.78
CA GLU A 87 -12.44 8.61 -19.33
C GLU A 87 -13.87 8.67 -18.80
N GLY A 88 -14.24 7.74 -17.91
CA GLY A 88 -15.62 7.58 -17.41
C GLY A 88 -16.23 8.85 -16.80
N GLY A 89 -15.44 9.58 -16.02
CA GLY A 89 -15.89 10.78 -15.30
C GLY A 89 -15.97 12.07 -16.12
N ARG A 90 -15.57 12.05 -17.41
CA ARG A 90 -15.67 13.24 -18.29
C ARG A 90 -16.94 13.21 -19.12
N ARG A 91 -17.34 14.37 -19.65
CA ARG A 91 -18.53 14.55 -20.51
C ARG A 91 -18.18 14.39 -21.99
N LEU A 92 -19.18 14.17 -22.84
CA LEU A 92 -19.00 14.18 -24.30
C LEU A 92 -18.51 15.55 -24.82
N SER A 93 -19.05 16.64 -24.27
CA SER A 93 -18.67 18.01 -24.61
C SER A 93 -17.19 18.32 -24.30
N ASP A 94 -16.63 17.75 -23.22
CA ASP A 94 -15.20 17.87 -22.89
C ASP A 94 -14.29 17.33 -24.00
N TYR A 95 -14.78 16.33 -24.74
CA TYR A 95 -14.09 15.72 -25.88
C TYR A 95 -14.50 16.32 -27.23
N LYS A 96 -15.35 17.36 -27.23
CA LYS A 96 -15.91 18.00 -28.43
C LYS A 96 -16.60 17.00 -29.36
N VAL A 97 -17.28 16.01 -28.77
CA VAL A 97 -18.13 15.07 -29.49
C VAL A 97 -19.50 15.71 -29.65
N TRP A 98 -19.93 15.91 -30.90
CA TRP A 98 -21.19 16.55 -31.26
C TRP A 98 -22.11 15.60 -32.02
N SER A 99 -23.30 16.07 -32.36
CA SER A 99 -24.24 15.35 -33.20
C SER A 99 -23.59 14.86 -34.51
N GLY A 100 -23.87 13.62 -34.88
CA GLY A 100 -23.34 12.96 -36.08
C GLY A 100 -21.93 12.39 -35.95
N TYR A 101 -21.25 12.59 -34.83
CA TYR A 101 -19.89 12.06 -34.63
C TYR A 101 -19.89 10.56 -34.35
N THR A 102 -18.81 9.89 -34.76
CA THR A 102 -18.65 8.43 -34.55
C THR A 102 -17.57 8.14 -33.50
N LEU A 103 -17.94 7.42 -32.45
CA LEU A 103 -17.03 6.81 -31.48
C LEU A 103 -16.69 5.39 -31.89
N MET A 104 -15.46 4.95 -31.63
CA MET A 104 -15.09 3.55 -31.75
C MET A 104 -15.27 2.82 -30.41
N LEU A 105 -15.95 1.68 -30.43
CA LEU A 105 -16.07 0.78 -29.28
C LEU A 105 -15.06 -0.36 -29.40
N ALA A 106 -14.10 -0.38 -28.49
CA ALA A 106 -13.22 -1.51 -28.24
C ALA A 106 -13.73 -2.32 -27.04
N VAL A 107 -13.87 -3.63 -27.21
CA VAL A 107 -14.26 -4.53 -26.12
C VAL A 107 -13.00 -5.04 -25.45
N LEU A 108 -12.85 -4.74 -24.16
CA LEU A 108 -11.72 -5.22 -23.36
C LEU A 108 -11.67 -6.76 -23.39
N LYS A 109 -10.45 -7.31 -23.48
CA LYS A 109 -10.25 -8.76 -23.36
C LYS A 109 -10.51 -9.19 -21.90
N PRO A 110 -10.89 -10.46 -21.66
CA PRO A 110 -10.93 -11.00 -20.30
C PRO A 110 -9.57 -10.81 -19.60
N ASP A 111 -9.59 -10.31 -18.37
CA ASP A 111 -8.44 -10.09 -17.50
C ASP A 111 -8.82 -10.46 -16.05
N LEU A 112 -7.86 -11.02 -15.30
CA LEU A 112 -8.07 -11.41 -13.91
C LEU A 112 -7.89 -10.22 -12.96
N LYS A 113 -8.84 -10.03 -12.05
CA LYS A 113 -8.80 -8.98 -11.02
C LYS A 113 -9.15 -9.56 -9.65
N PRO A 114 -8.22 -9.58 -8.67
CA PRO A 114 -6.81 -9.19 -8.79
C PRO A 114 -6.01 -10.15 -9.69
N LYS A 115 -4.88 -9.67 -10.22
CA LYS A 115 -3.91 -10.57 -10.86
C LYS A 115 -3.46 -11.59 -9.82
N LEU A 116 -3.46 -12.88 -10.19
CA LEU A 116 -2.84 -13.92 -9.35
C LEU A 116 -1.36 -13.59 -9.22
N SER A 117 -0.99 -13.01 -8.08
CA SER A 117 0.38 -12.62 -7.73
C SER A 117 0.86 -13.36 -6.47
N SER A 118 0.12 -14.38 -6.05
CA SER A 118 0.41 -15.16 -4.85
C SER A 118 0.16 -16.64 -5.11
N TRP A 119 0.98 -17.49 -4.50
CA TRP A 119 0.83 -18.94 -4.53
C TRP A 119 -0.51 -19.39 -3.94
N VAL A 120 -1.05 -20.49 -4.46
CA VAL A 120 -2.29 -21.09 -3.96
C VAL A 120 -1.96 -22.33 -3.16
N PHE A 121 -2.35 -22.36 -1.89
CA PHE A 121 -2.11 -23.52 -1.05
C PHE A 121 -2.99 -24.72 -1.47
N THR A 122 -2.48 -25.95 -1.28
CA THR A 122 -3.25 -27.18 -1.56
C THR A 122 -4.63 -27.18 -0.89
N GLY A 123 -5.69 -27.50 -1.63
CA GLY A 123 -7.06 -27.45 -1.12
C GLY A 123 -7.65 -26.05 -0.88
N ALA A 124 -6.89 -24.97 -1.08
CA ALA A 124 -7.42 -23.61 -1.00
C ALA A 124 -8.41 -23.34 -2.15
N LYS A 125 -9.36 -22.45 -1.88
CA LYS A 125 -10.33 -21.95 -2.86
C LYS A 125 -9.95 -20.53 -3.26
N VAL A 126 -9.91 -20.29 -4.56
CA VAL A 126 -9.61 -18.98 -5.16
C VAL A 126 -10.76 -18.59 -6.07
N ASN A 127 -11.34 -17.42 -5.81
CA ASN A 127 -12.32 -16.84 -6.70
C ASN A 127 -11.59 -16.17 -7.87
N MET A 128 -11.74 -16.71 -9.08
CA MET A 128 -11.14 -16.17 -10.30
C MET A 128 -12.05 -15.10 -10.91
N ALA A 129 -12.14 -13.95 -10.24
CA ALA A 129 -12.97 -12.84 -10.72
C ALA A 129 -12.41 -12.24 -12.01
N ILE A 130 -13.28 -12.14 -13.02
CA ILE A 130 -12.95 -11.67 -14.36
C ILE A 130 -13.45 -10.23 -14.54
N SER A 131 -12.59 -9.41 -15.11
CA SER A 131 -12.94 -8.11 -15.71
C SER A 131 -12.75 -8.19 -17.23
N GLY A 132 -13.48 -7.41 -18.01
CA GLY A 132 -13.38 -7.48 -19.47
C GLY A 132 -14.05 -8.73 -20.06
N GLY A 133 -14.08 -8.84 -21.38
CA GLY A 133 -14.75 -9.92 -22.10
C GLY A 133 -16.26 -9.72 -22.29
N ILE A 134 -16.97 -10.76 -22.73
CA ILE A 134 -18.44 -10.76 -22.84
C ILE A 134 -18.98 -12.04 -22.15
N PRO A 135 -19.83 -11.92 -21.12
CA PRO A 135 -20.41 -13.09 -20.45
C PRO A 135 -21.41 -13.85 -21.35
N PRO A 136 -21.72 -15.12 -21.06
CA PRO A 136 -21.19 -15.91 -19.95
C PRO A 136 -19.72 -16.31 -20.14
N TYR A 137 -19.03 -16.56 -19.04
CA TYR A 137 -17.65 -17.07 -19.03
C TYR A 137 -17.64 -18.58 -18.82
N ILE A 138 -16.75 -19.26 -19.53
CA ILE A 138 -16.50 -20.69 -19.39
C ILE A 138 -15.12 -20.87 -18.77
N TYR A 139 -15.07 -21.55 -17.62
CA TYR A 139 -13.84 -21.85 -16.89
C TYR A 139 -13.43 -23.29 -17.11
N THR A 140 -12.18 -23.52 -17.53
CA THR A 140 -11.63 -24.86 -17.73
C THR A 140 -10.22 -24.96 -17.16
N VAL A 141 -9.88 -26.11 -16.58
CA VAL A 141 -8.49 -26.40 -16.19
C VAL A 141 -7.80 -27.08 -17.39
N SER A 142 -7.15 -26.28 -18.24
CA SER A 142 -6.43 -26.75 -19.44
C SER A 142 -5.25 -27.65 -19.11
N THR A 143 -4.59 -27.42 -17.98
CA THR A 143 -3.52 -28.29 -17.46
C THR A 143 -3.72 -28.50 -15.97
N ASN A 144 -3.94 -29.75 -15.55
CA ASN A 144 -4.30 -30.09 -14.18
C ASN A 144 -3.25 -31.01 -13.55
N LYS A 145 -2.12 -30.43 -13.13
CA LYS A 145 -1.04 -31.17 -12.48
C LYS A 145 -1.31 -31.37 -10.99
N SER A 146 -2.05 -30.45 -10.36
CA SER A 146 -2.34 -30.51 -8.91
C SER A 146 -3.45 -31.49 -8.54
N GLY A 147 -4.37 -31.77 -9.49
CA GLY A 147 -5.66 -32.43 -9.23
C GLY A 147 -6.77 -31.46 -8.82
N ALA A 148 -6.69 -30.21 -9.28
CA ALA A 148 -7.63 -29.14 -9.00
C ALA A 148 -9.00 -29.36 -9.64
N LYS A 149 -9.97 -28.61 -9.14
CA LYS A 149 -11.33 -28.49 -9.70
C LYS A 149 -11.67 -27.02 -9.89
N ILE A 150 -12.49 -26.71 -10.88
CA ILE A 150 -13.05 -25.37 -11.06
C ILE A 150 -14.55 -25.47 -11.29
N SER A 151 -15.31 -24.61 -10.62
CA SER A 151 -16.76 -24.53 -10.77
C SER A 151 -17.15 -23.53 -11.87
N GLY A 152 -18.40 -23.59 -12.33
CA GLY A 152 -18.91 -22.71 -13.41
C GLY A 152 -18.99 -21.23 -13.04
N ASP A 153 -18.99 -20.90 -11.74
CA ASP A 153 -18.90 -19.55 -11.19
C ASP A 153 -17.45 -19.07 -10.98
N GLY A 154 -16.45 -19.86 -11.40
CA GLY A 154 -15.04 -19.45 -11.39
C GLY A 154 -14.32 -19.68 -10.07
N ILE A 155 -14.84 -20.52 -9.18
CA ILE A 155 -14.13 -20.90 -7.94
C ILE A 155 -13.18 -22.06 -8.25
N TYR A 156 -11.90 -21.74 -8.33
CA TYR A 156 -10.84 -22.73 -8.42
C TYR A 156 -10.54 -23.33 -7.04
N THR A 157 -10.46 -24.65 -6.96
CA THR A 157 -10.04 -25.39 -5.75
C THR A 157 -8.76 -26.13 -6.07
N ALA A 158 -7.66 -25.75 -5.41
CA ALA A 158 -6.35 -26.36 -5.62
C ALA A 158 -6.37 -27.84 -5.25
N GLY A 159 -5.66 -28.66 -6.04
CA GLY A 159 -5.53 -30.09 -5.77
C GLY A 159 -4.61 -30.41 -4.60
N LYS A 160 -4.32 -31.70 -4.42
CA LYS A 160 -3.48 -32.21 -3.33
C LYS A 160 -1.98 -32.22 -3.66
N LYS A 161 -1.62 -32.26 -4.95
CA LYS A 161 -0.21 -32.22 -5.38
C LYS A 161 0.27 -30.76 -5.38
N PHE A 162 1.47 -30.54 -4.86
CA PHE A 162 2.11 -29.23 -4.73
C PHE A 162 3.45 -29.19 -5.48
N GLY A 163 4.03 -28.00 -5.63
CA GLY A 163 5.23 -27.79 -6.45
C GLY A 163 4.92 -27.90 -7.95
N VAL A 164 3.66 -27.72 -8.31
CA VAL A 164 3.17 -27.86 -9.69
C VAL A 164 2.34 -26.65 -10.08
N THR A 165 2.33 -26.36 -11.37
CA THR A 165 1.53 -25.28 -11.95
C THR A 165 0.36 -25.88 -12.72
N ASP A 166 -0.85 -25.45 -12.36
CA ASP A 166 -2.04 -25.66 -13.17
C ASP A 166 -2.23 -24.48 -14.13
N ILE A 167 -2.89 -24.73 -15.26
CA ILE A 167 -3.29 -23.68 -16.20
C ILE A 167 -4.80 -23.67 -16.26
N VAL A 168 -5.40 -22.55 -15.87
CA VAL A 168 -6.84 -22.30 -15.99
C VAL A 168 -7.08 -21.40 -17.18
N ARG A 169 -7.95 -21.83 -18.09
CA ARG A 169 -8.41 -21.05 -19.22
C ARG A 169 -9.81 -20.53 -18.94
N ILE A 170 -10.00 -19.24 -19.17
CA ILE A 170 -11.29 -18.57 -19.11
C ILE A 170 -11.64 -18.10 -20.51
N THR A 171 -12.77 -18.53 -21.04
CA THR A 171 -13.24 -18.17 -22.38
C THR A 171 -14.54 -17.37 -22.28
N ASP A 172 -14.64 -16.27 -23.03
CA ASP A 172 -15.85 -15.45 -23.11
C ASP A 172 -16.82 -15.95 -24.18
N ALA A 173 -18.03 -15.40 -24.23
CA ALA A 173 -19.08 -15.79 -25.18
C ALA A 173 -18.69 -15.61 -26.66
N THR A 174 -17.64 -14.85 -26.95
CA THR A 174 -17.12 -14.63 -28.30
C THR A 174 -15.96 -15.56 -28.66
N GLY A 175 -15.53 -16.43 -27.74
CA GLY A 175 -14.40 -17.34 -27.91
C GLY A 175 -13.04 -16.72 -27.58
N ARG A 176 -12.99 -15.46 -27.12
CA ARG A 176 -11.74 -14.86 -26.64
C ARG A 176 -11.39 -15.46 -25.29
N PHE A 177 -10.11 -15.68 -25.03
CA PHE A 177 -9.69 -16.36 -23.81
C PHE A 177 -8.50 -15.70 -23.12
N LEU A 178 -8.39 -16.01 -21.83
CA LEU A 178 -7.26 -15.74 -20.94
C LEU A 178 -6.77 -17.07 -20.38
N GLU A 179 -5.46 -17.22 -20.24
CA GLU A 179 -4.86 -18.33 -19.50
C GLU A 179 -4.17 -17.81 -18.24
N ALA A 180 -4.43 -18.47 -17.13
CA ALA A 180 -3.95 -18.12 -15.80
C ALA A 180 -3.12 -19.28 -15.25
N ASN A 181 -1.87 -18.99 -14.90
CA ASN A 181 -1.00 -19.95 -14.23
C ASN A 181 -1.29 -19.92 -12.73
N VAL A 182 -1.59 -21.09 -12.17
CA VAL A 182 -1.84 -21.26 -10.74
C VAL A 182 -0.76 -22.15 -10.17
N GLU A 183 0.17 -21.54 -9.45
CA GLU A 183 1.21 -22.27 -8.73
C GLU A 183 0.64 -22.83 -7.42
N VAL A 184 0.57 -24.16 -7.33
CA VAL A 184 0.05 -24.86 -6.16
C VAL A 184 1.21 -25.22 -5.23
N VAL A 185 1.17 -24.67 -4.02
CA VAL A 185 2.15 -24.91 -2.97
C VAL A 185 1.52 -25.69 -1.82
N ALA A 186 2.31 -26.43 -1.07
CA ALA A 186 1.77 -27.19 0.06
C ALA A 186 1.16 -26.22 1.08
N VAL A 187 -0.06 -26.49 1.56
CA VAL A 187 -0.46 -25.95 2.86
C VAL A 187 0.63 -26.35 3.84
N LEU A 188 1.28 -25.37 4.46
CA LEU A 188 2.07 -25.61 5.65
C LEU A 188 1.10 -26.03 6.75
N LYS A 189 0.67 -27.29 6.74
CA LYS A 189 0.00 -27.91 7.89
C LYS A 189 1.07 -27.97 8.96
N ASN A 190 1.06 -27.00 9.87
CA ASN A 190 1.87 -26.95 11.06
C ASN A 190 3.24 -27.62 10.88
N LEU A 191 4.18 -26.90 10.25
CA LEU A 191 5.43 -26.81 11.00
C LEU A 191 5.01 -26.04 12.24
N GLU A 192 4.78 -26.77 13.34
CA GLU A 192 4.94 -26.13 14.63
C GLU A 192 6.26 -25.37 14.50
N PRO A 193 6.27 -24.03 14.66
CA PRO A 193 7.54 -23.32 14.72
C PRO A 193 8.39 -24.11 15.72
N PRO A 194 9.65 -24.47 15.41
CA PRO A 194 10.47 -25.22 16.34
C PRO A 194 10.25 -24.58 17.70
N THR A 195 9.72 -25.34 18.66
CA THR A 195 9.22 -24.84 19.95
C THR A 195 10.39 -24.49 20.86
N VAL A 196 11.40 -23.84 20.29
CA VAL A 196 12.48 -23.22 20.98
C VAL A 196 11.93 -21.85 21.37
N GLU A 197 11.40 -21.76 22.60
CA GLU A 197 11.25 -20.45 23.22
C GLU A 197 12.58 -19.71 23.05
N PRO A 198 12.58 -18.42 22.64
CA PRO A 198 13.81 -17.66 22.50
C PRO A 198 14.50 -17.69 23.86
N LYS A 199 15.56 -18.50 23.98
CA LYS A 199 16.36 -18.53 25.19
C LYS A 199 17.33 -17.39 25.06
N GLY A 200 17.43 -16.66 26.16
CA GLY A 200 18.46 -15.68 26.38
C GLY A 200 19.85 -16.13 25.93
N PRO A 201 20.75 -15.18 25.65
CA PRO A 201 22.16 -15.51 25.52
C PRO A 201 22.58 -16.26 26.78
N LYS A 202 23.32 -17.38 26.63
CA LYS A 202 23.82 -18.13 27.79
C LYS A 202 24.72 -17.27 28.70
N ASP A 203 25.37 -16.26 28.10
CA ASP A 203 26.18 -15.25 28.77
C ASP A 203 25.98 -13.90 28.04
N PRO A 204 25.01 -13.06 28.42
CA PRO A 204 24.87 -11.74 27.83
C PRO A 204 26.14 -10.93 28.11
N LYS A 205 26.74 -10.36 27.06
CA LYS A 205 27.91 -9.50 27.24
C LYS A 205 27.42 -8.15 27.75
N GLY A 206 28.00 -7.72 28.87
CA GLY A 206 27.75 -6.39 29.44
C GLY A 206 27.95 -5.27 28.40
N PRO A 207 27.45 -4.06 28.70
CA PRO A 207 27.74 -2.89 27.90
C PRO A 207 29.23 -2.77 27.59
N LYS A 208 29.60 -2.74 26.31
CA LYS A 208 30.99 -2.58 25.86
C LYS A 208 31.26 -1.09 25.67
N GLY A 209 32.22 -0.56 26.40
CA GLY A 209 32.81 0.75 26.19
C GLY A 209 34.31 0.64 25.95
N HIS A 210 35.03 1.76 26.04
CA HIS A 210 36.49 1.76 26.16
C HIS A 210 36.93 0.91 27.38
N LYS A 211 38.22 0.54 27.47
CA LYS A 211 38.78 -0.41 28.47
C LYS A 211 38.34 -0.16 29.92
N GLU A 212 37.88 1.06 30.24
CA GLU A 212 37.09 1.36 31.43
C GLU A 212 35.86 2.22 31.03
N PRO A 213 34.65 1.87 31.47
CA PRO A 213 33.45 2.66 31.20
C PRO A 213 33.54 4.03 31.88
N LYS A 214 33.08 5.08 31.19
CA LYS A 214 33.12 6.47 31.66
C LYS A 214 31.81 7.19 31.36
N VAL A 215 31.53 8.22 32.15
CA VAL A 215 30.44 9.16 31.84
C VAL A 215 30.78 9.96 30.58
N ASN A 216 29.76 10.31 29.79
CA ASN A 216 29.84 10.99 28.48
C ASN A 216 30.51 10.19 27.35
N GLU A 217 30.95 8.96 27.60
CA GLU A 217 31.39 8.03 26.55
C GLU A 217 30.28 7.01 26.24
N PRO A 218 30.04 6.68 24.95
CA PRO A 218 28.97 5.76 24.59
C PRO A 218 29.30 4.32 25.03
N LEU A 219 28.30 3.65 25.59
CA LEU A 219 28.29 2.22 25.87
C LEU A 219 27.44 1.51 24.81
N ILE A 220 27.92 0.37 24.31
CA ILE A 220 27.22 -0.45 23.31
C ILE A 220 26.68 -1.70 24.00
N CYS A 221 25.37 -1.92 23.97
CA CYS A 221 24.76 -3.17 24.43
C CYS A 221 24.90 -4.24 23.34
N ASP A 222 25.68 -5.30 23.62
CA ASP A 222 25.81 -6.44 22.72
C ASP A 222 24.70 -7.46 23.04
N PRO A 223 23.73 -7.69 22.13
CA PRO A 223 22.65 -8.63 22.37
C PRO A 223 23.12 -10.09 22.50
N GLY A 224 24.36 -10.41 22.14
CA GLY A 224 24.87 -11.78 22.16
C GLY A 224 24.23 -12.68 21.10
N LYS A 225 24.44 -13.99 21.25
CA LYS A 225 23.86 -15.00 20.33
C LYS A 225 22.57 -15.56 20.92
N TRP A 226 21.46 -15.37 20.20
CA TRP A 226 20.16 -15.96 20.51
C TRP A 226 19.93 -17.23 19.70
N ASN A 227 19.14 -18.16 20.25
CA ASN A 227 18.84 -19.45 19.62
C ASN A 227 17.67 -19.42 18.63
N ASP A 228 16.97 -18.28 18.53
CA ASP A 228 15.83 -18.07 17.64
C ASP A 228 16.19 -16.98 16.61
N PRO A 229 16.39 -17.33 15.32
CA PRO A 229 16.73 -16.37 14.27
C PRO A 229 15.57 -15.45 13.88
N ASP A 230 14.32 -15.80 14.24
CA ASP A 230 13.11 -15.04 13.89
C ASP A 230 12.68 -14.10 15.03
N ALA A 231 13.39 -14.09 16.16
CA ALA A 231 13.09 -13.26 17.31
C ALA A 231 13.38 -11.78 17.04
N LYS A 232 12.39 -10.91 17.32
CA LYS A 232 12.60 -9.46 17.31
C LYS A 232 13.20 -9.01 18.63
N LEU A 233 14.38 -8.40 18.60
CA LEU A 233 15.08 -7.89 19.78
C LEU A 233 14.76 -6.41 20.04
N THR A 234 14.60 -6.06 21.32
CA THR A 234 14.48 -4.68 21.81
C THR A 234 15.33 -4.49 23.05
N VAL A 235 15.87 -3.30 23.28
CA VAL A 235 16.75 -2.99 24.43
C VAL A 235 16.15 -1.87 25.30
N ARG A 236 16.44 -1.93 26.60
CA ARG A 236 16.25 -0.81 27.53
C ARG A 236 17.44 -0.71 28.48
N TRP A 237 17.80 0.52 28.86
CA TRP A 237 18.88 0.76 29.81
C TRP A 237 18.33 0.97 31.22
N LEU A 238 19.08 0.49 32.21
CA LEU A 238 18.77 0.58 33.63
C LEU A 238 19.94 1.20 34.40
N VAL A 239 19.61 2.02 35.40
CA VAL A 239 20.53 2.49 36.41
C VAL A 239 20.08 1.99 37.78
N ASP A 240 20.95 1.25 38.47
CA ASP A 240 20.66 0.57 39.73
C ASP A 240 19.35 -0.23 39.68
N GLY A 241 19.11 -0.92 38.55
CA GLY A 241 17.90 -1.71 38.31
C GLY A 241 16.63 -0.91 37.98
N LYS A 242 16.72 0.42 37.81
CA LYS A 242 15.59 1.28 37.39
C LYS A 242 15.72 1.67 35.93
N VAL A 243 14.63 1.55 35.17
CA VAL A 243 14.59 1.89 33.74
C VAL A 243 14.88 3.38 33.52
N ILE A 244 15.78 3.66 32.59
CA ILE A 244 16.07 5.01 32.09
C ILE A 244 15.06 5.32 30.98
N PRO A 245 14.18 6.32 31.13
CA PRO A 245 13.20 6.65 30.10
C PRO A 245 13.85 6.98 28.76
N ASN A 246 13.26 6.49 27.67
CA ASN A 246 13.68 6.76 26.28
C ASN A 246 15.06 6.23 25.87
N ALA A 247 15.81 5.57 26.77
CA ALA A 247 17.03 4.87 26.43
C ALA A 247 16.70 3.49 25.85
N THR A 248 16.26 3.45 24.59
CA THR A 248 15.83 2.23 23.88
C THR A 248 16.72 1.87 22.68
N GLU A 249 17.82 2.60 22.48
CA GLU A 249 18.80 2.34 21.44
C GLU A 249 19.88 1.36 21.93
N TRP A 250 20.56 0.71 20.97
CA TRP A 250 21.69 -0.20 21.25
C TRP A 250 22.90 0.51 21.86
N GLU A 251 22.92 1.84 21.78
CA GLU A 251 23.94 2.69 22.37
C GLU A 251 23.34 3.61 23.45
N TYR A 252 24.08 3.82 24.54
CA TYR A 252 23.70 4.74 25.59
C TYR A 252 24.92 5.47 26.13
N THR A 253 24.82 6.80 26.23
CA THR A 253 25.88 7.64 26.80
C THR A 253 25.53 7.98 28.26
N PRO A 254 26.25 7.45 29.27
CA PRO A 254 25.94 7.71 30.67
C PRO A 254 26.18 9.18 31.02
N MET A 255 25.15 9.85 31.52
CA MET A 255 25.27 11.20 32.09
C MET A 255 26.16 11.24 33.36
N PRO A 256 26.72 12.40 33.75
CA PRO A 256 27.54 12.53 34.96
C PRO A 256 26.87 12.01 36.25
N GLU A 257 25.55 12.17 36.39
CA GLU A 257 24.76 11.64 37.52
C GLU A 257 24.73 10.10 37.63
N HIS A 258 25.20 9.40 36.60
CA HIS A 258 25.34 7.94 36.58
C HIS A 258 26.72 7.47 37.06
N ALA A 259 27.64 8.38 37.39
CA ALA A 259 28.97 8.03 37.88
C ALA A 259 28.91 7.14 39.14
N GLY A 260 29.64 6.04 39.12
CA GLY A 260 29.67 5.06 40.22
C GLY A 260 28.36 4.29 40.44
N ARG A 261 27.36 4.47 39.57
CA ARG A 261 26.10 3.73 39.61
C ARG A 261 26.14 2.54 38.67
N LYS A 262 25.34 1.51 38.93
CA LYS A 262 25.34 0.30 38.12
C LYS A 262 24.49 0.50 36.88
N ILE A 263 25.12 0.56 35.73
CA ILE A 263 24.46 0.63 34.42
C ILE A 263 24.34 -0.76 33.83
N THR A 264 23.12 -1.14 33.50
CA THR A 264 22.78 -2.42 32.90
C THR A 264 21.97 -2.19 31.63
N CYS A 265 22.14 -3.03 30.62
CA CYS A 265 21.18 -3.12 29.52
C CYS A 265 20.36 -4.41 29.66
N GLU A 266 19.05 -4.30 29.48
CA GLU A 266 18.13 -5.43 29.38
C GLU A 266 17.70 -5.60 27.92
N VAL A 267 17.86 -6.81 27.39
CA VAL A 267 17.44 -7.17 26.04
C VAL A 267 16.21 -8.07 26.13
N THR A 268 15.15 -7.69 25.43
CA THR A 268 13.91 -8.47 25.32
C THR A 268 13.79 -9.05 23.91
N ALA A 269 13.58 -10.36 23.81
CA ALA A 269 13.24 -11.04 22.57
C ALA A 269 11.73 -11.31 22.49
N VAL A 270 11.10 -10.93 21.38
CA VAL A 270 9.67 -11.11 21.15
C VAL A 270 9.46 -12.02 19.93
N ASN A 271 8.78 -13.14 20.15
CA ASN A 271 8.22 -14.01 19.09
C ASN A 271 6.73 -14.29 19.39
N ARG A 272 6.02 -14.96 18.48
CA ARG A 272 4.56 -15.18 18.47
C ARG A 272 3.97 -15.85 19.72
N LYS A 273 4.80 -16.39 20.63
CA LYS A 273 4.32 -17.14 21.80
C LYS A 273 4.44 -16.40 23.15
N LYS A 274 5.57 -15.74 23.52
CA LYS A 274 5.74 -14.85 24.70
C LYS A 274 7.06 -14.03 24.62
N PRO A 275 7.18 -12.84 25.25
CA PRO A 275 8.45 -12.11 25.38
C PRO A 275 9.37 -12.74 26.46
N VAL A 276 10.67 -12.87 26.17
CA VAL A 276 11.71 -13.31 27.11
C VAL A 276 12.70 -12.16 27.34
N LYS A 277 13.13 -11.95 28.58
CA LYS A 277 14.02 -10.86 29.00
C LYS A 277 15.30 -11.41 29.59
N GLU A 278 16.43 -10.77 29.25
CA GLU A 278 17.72 -11.04 29.88
C GLU A 278 18.45 -9.73 30.20
N GLU A 279 19.11 -9.71 31.35
CA GLU A 279 19.92 -8.57 31.80
C GLU A 279 21.41 -8.90 31.69
N ALA A 280 22.18 -7.96 31.17
CA ALA A 280 23.63 -8.11 31.08
C ALA A 280 24.31 -7.76 32.43
N PRO A 281 25.55 -8.23 32.68
CA PRO A 281 26.31 -7.82 33.86
C PRO A 281 26.43 -6.29 33.95
N PRO A 282 26.29 -5.71 35.16
CA PRO A 282 26.36 -4.26 35.34
C PRO A 282 27.78 -3.74 35.09
N VAL A 283 27.87 -2.53 34.55
CA VAL A 283 29.12 -1.75 34.47
C VAL A 283 28.99 -0.48 35.32
N GLU A 284 30.10 -0.04 35.90
CA GLU A 284 30.15 1.16 36.74
C GLU A 284 30.99 2.23 36.02
N PRO A 285 30.37 3.24 35.37
CA PRO A 285 31.11 4.29 34.70
C PRO A 285 31.80 5.17 35.73
N LYS A 286 33.09 5.45 35.51
CA LYS A 286 33.87 6.39 36.33
C LYS A 286 33.69 7.81 35.81
N GLU A 287 33.78 8.80 36.71
CA GLU A 287 33.96 10.18 36.28
C GLU A 287 35.33 10.35 35.62
N ASP A 288 35.38 11.09 34.51
CA ASP A 288 36.64 11.64 34.05
C ASP A 288 37.15 12.62 35.11
N LYS A 289 38.37 12.39 35.60
CA LYS A 289 39.09 13.41 36.36
C LYS A 289 39.17 14.65 35.46
N LYS A 290 38.45 15.72 35.82
CA LYS A 290 38.61 17.02 35.17
C LYS A 290 40.12 17.31 35.08
N PRO A 291 40.66 17.64 33.89
CA PRO A 291 42.02 18.11 33.81
C PRO A 291 42.17 19.29 34.77
N TYR A 292 43.17 19.24 35.66
CA TYR A 292 43.55 20.42 36.41
C TYR A 292 43.94 21.49 35.40
N ILE A 293 43.14 22.56 35.32
CA ILE A 293 43.52 23.78 34.62
C ILE A 293 44.29 24.59 35.66
N PRO A 294 45.63 24.67 35.61
CA PRO A 294 46.36 25.59 36.48
C PRO A 294 45.82 27.01 36.28
N PRO A 295 45.74 27.84 37.32
CA PRO A 295 45.47 29.26 37.14
C PRO A 295 46.49 29.80 36.13
N SER A 296 46.03 30.51 35.10
CA SER A 296 46.93 31.13 34.13
C SER A 296 47.83 32.13 34.85
N GLU A 297 49.11 31.80 35.00
CA GLU A 297 50.14 32.76 35.40
C GLU A 297 50.20 33.88 34.36
N PRO A 298 50.32 35.15 34.79
CA PRO A 298 50.33 36.28 33.87
C PRO A 298 51.60 36.24 33.03
N THR A 299 51.48 35.85 31.76
CA THR A 299 52.62 35.93 30.83
C THR A 299 52.72 37.36 30.31
N THR A 300 53.51 38.16 31.03
CA THR A 300 53.97 39.46 30.54
C THR A 300 54.99 39.20 29.44
N THR A 301 54.66 39.52 28.19
CA THR A 301 55.68 39.78 27.16
C THR A 301 55.50 41.22 26.74
N GLU A 302 56.49 42.05 27.11
CA GLU A 302 56.61 43.43 26.67
C GLU A 302 56.48 43.54 25.14
N THR A 303 55.69 44.51 24.68
CA THR A 303 56.13 45.32 23.55
C THR A 303 55.87 46.77 23.90
N LEU A 304 56.95 47.47 24.23
CA LEU A 304 57.00 48.92 24.31
C LEU A 304 56.57 49.51 22.96
N LYS A 305 55.46 50.25 22.96
CA LYS A 305 55.32 51.46 22.14
C LYS A 305 54.69 52.56 22.98
N PHE A 306 55.58 53.44 23.41
CA PHE A 306 55.35 54.72 24.05
C PHE A 306 54.70 55.69 23.05
N THR A 307 53.61 56.34 23.45
CA THR A 307 53.40 57.79 23.24
C THR A 307 52.23 58.21 24.12
N GLY A 308 52.54 58.60 25.35
CA GLY A 308 51.60 59.33 26.18
C GLY A 308 51.41 60.75 25.67
N LEU A 309 50.15 61.16 25.52
CA LEU A 309 49.73 62.55 25.67
C LEU A 309 49.15 62.70 27.08
N ARG A 310 50.05 63.07 27.98
CA ARG A 310 49.92 64.05 29.08
C ARG A 310 48.51 64.44 29.53
N GLU A 311 48.17 64.08 30.77
CA GLU A 311 47.43 64.95 31.69
C GLU A 311 48.07 64.88 33.09
N ASP A 312 48.08 66.02 33.77
CA ASP A 312 49.06 66.40 34.77
C ASP A 312 48.80 65.86 36.19
N LYS A 313 49.89 65.58 36.91
CA LYS A 313 49.91 65.22 38.33
C LYS A 313 49.32 66.34 39.20
N LYS A 314 48.43 65.98 40.13
CA LYS A 314 48.34 66.67 41.43
C LYS A 314 49.01 65.81 42.50
N ALA A 315 49.94 66.42 43.22
CA ALA A 315 50.63 65.82 44.36
C ALA A 315 49.67 65.69 45.56
N TYR A 316 49.62 64.50 46.19
CA TYR A 316 48.99 64.34 47.49
C TYR A 316 50.06 64.29 48.58
N ILE A 317 49.87 65.13 49.60
CA ILE A 317 50.74 65.32 50.76
C ILE A 317 50.21 64.38 51.87
N PRO A 318 51.05 63.53 52.49
CA PRO A 318 50.64 62.60 53.56
C PRO A 318 50.37 63.31 54.91
N PRO A 319 49.70 62.62 55.86
CA PRO A 319 48.74 63.23 56.78
C PRO A 319 49.32 63.63 58.14
N SER A 320 48.58 64.51 58.83
CA SER A 320 48.60 64.68 60.29
C SER A 320 47.17 64.75 60.80
#